data_AF-A0A2A8IYN4-F1
#
_entry.id   AF-A0A2A8IYN4-F1
#
_cell.length_a   1.000
_cell.length_b   1.000
_cell.length_c   1.000
_cell.angle_alpha   90.00
_cell.angle_beta   90.00
_cell.angle_gamma   90.00
#
_symmetry.space_group_name_H-M   'P 1'
#
loop_
_entity.id
_entity.type
_entity.pdbx_description
1 polymer ?
#
loop_
_entity_poly.entity_id
_entity_poly.type
_entity_poly.pdbx_seq_one_letter_code
_entity_poly.pdbx_strand_id
1 'polypeptide(L)'
;MAILSNIGAALFLIAIILLILCIISFFKKNGKAKQYGRPTVILFMISIVLIITGVETSNHPIVEFFTILSFVLFIFFLVLALLSVIKKTGVAKKQFIITAVLFVIFVALTSISTPSSEKTTATSKKVASNNEEQKDNEKKKELEKKEADEKTRKQEDEKRQAEELARKQEDEKRQADELARKQQEEQKRLADEQARKQQEEQKRQADEQARKQQEEQKRQADELARKQQEEQQKAQQAQAQPDAGNTSNVSYANCAAVRAAGKAPLYKGQPGYSRKLDREGDGVACE
;
A
#
# COMPACT_ATOMS: atom_id res chain seq x y z
N MET A 1 -7.43 -45.74 22.39
CA MET A 1 -7.38 -44.31 22.78
C MET A 1 -6.75 -43.40 21.72
N ALA A 2 -5.77 -43.84 20.92
CA ALA A 2 -5.17 -43.00 19.87
C ALA A 2 -6.12 -42.60 18.71
N ILE A 3 -7.05 -43.48 18.32
CA ILE A 3 -7.98 -43.22 17.20
C ILE A 3 -9.00 -42.11 17.56
N LEU A 4 -9.44 -42.05 18.82
CA LEU A 4 -10.35 -40.99 19.30
C LEU A 4 -9.67 -39.61 19.32
N SER A 5 -8.36 -39.56 19.62
CA SER A 5 -7.55 -38.34 19.62
C SER A 5 -7.38 -37.74 18.22
N ASN A 6 -7.20 -38.58 17.19
CA ASN A 6 -7.10 -38.11 15.81
C ASN A 6 -8.45 -37.63 15.24
N ILE A 7 -9.56 -38.23 15.68
CA ILE A 7 -10.90 -37.75 15.32
C ILE A 7 -11.16 -36.39 15.97
N GLY A 8 -10.78 -36.21 17.24
CA GLY A 8 -10.88 -34.91 17.92
C GLY A 8 -10.04 -33.82 17.23
N ALA A 9 -8.81 -34.13 16.84
CA ALA A 9 -7.94 -33.21 16.10
C ALA A 9 -8.50 -32.89 14.70
N ALA A 10 -9.06 -33.87 13.98
CA ALA A 10 -9.67 -33.67 12.68
C ALA A 10 -10.93 -32.81 12.77
N LEU A 11 -11.80 -33.04 13.76
CA LEU A 11 -12.99 -32.22 14.00
C LEU A 11 -12.62 -30.79 14.40
N PHE A 12 -11.55 -30.61 15.18
CA PHE A 12 -11.01 -29.30 15.51
C PHE A 12 -10.47 -28.58 14.27
N LEU A 13 -9.74 -29.27 13.39
CA LEU A 13 -9.25 -28.73 12.13
C LEU A 13 -10.39 -28.37 11.15
N ILE A 14 -11.46 -29.16 11.12
CA ILE A 14 -12.65 -28.85 10.32
C ILE A 14 -13.36 -27.61 10.87
N ALA A 15 -13.50 -27.49 12.19
CA ALA A 15 -14.11 -26.33 12.83
C ALA A 15 -13.33 -25.02 12.56
N ILE A 16 -12.00 -25.07 12.59
CA ILE A 16 -11.15 -23.90 12.29
C ILE A 16 -11.18 -23.52 10.80
N ILE A 17 -11.25 -24.48 9.89
CA ILE A 17 -11.42 -24.21 8.45
C ILE A 17 -12.77 -23.54 8.19
N LEU A 18 -13.86 -24.04 8.79
CA LEU A 18 -15.18 -23.45 8.66
C LEU A 18 -15.23 -22.02 9.25
N LEU A 19 -14.53 -21.78 10.35
CA LEU A 19 -14.37 -20.45 10.96
C LEU A 19 -13.64 -19.48 10.02
N ILE A 20 -12.53 -19.91 9.40
CA ILE A 20 -11.80 -19.11 8.41
C ILE A 20 -12.69 -18.77 7.21
N LEU A 21 -13.44 -19.73 6.68
CA LEU A 21 -14.37 -19.50 5.58
C LEU A 21 -15.51 -18.54 5.95
N CYS A 22 -15.98 -18.60 7.20
CA CYS A 22 -16.98 -17.69 7.74
C CYS A 22 -16.45 -16.25 7.81
N ILE A 23 -15.21 -16.07 8.28
CA ILE A 23 -14.52 -14.77 8.32
C ILE A 23 -14.29 -14.22 6.91
N ILE A 24 -13.80 -15.04 5.97
CA ILE A 24 -13.59 -14.62 4.58
C ILE A 24 -14.91 -14.18 3.93
N SER A 25 -15.99 -14.93 4.17
CA SER A 25 -17.33 -14.59 3.67
C SER A 25 -17.87 -13.29 4.27
N PHE A 26 -17.54 -13.01 5.54
CA PHE A 26 -17.88 -11.76 6.22
C PHE A 26 -17.16 -10.55 5.62
N PHE A 27 -15.90 -10.70 5.20
CA PHE A 27 -15.14 -9.62 4.53
C PHE A 27 -15.45 -9.49 3.04
N LYS A 28 -15.87 -10.57 2.37
CA LYS A 28 -16.21 -10.58 0.94
C LYS A 28 -17.59 -9.96 0.65
N LYS A 29 -18.48 -9.89 1.66
CA LYS A 29 -19.83 -9.32 1.50
C LYS A 29 -19.91 -7.93 2.12
N ASN A 30 -19.60 -6.93 1.29
CA ASN A 30 -20.09 -5.54 1.35
C ASN A 30 -19.95 -4.78 2.67
N GLY A 31 -18.94 -3.90 2.75
CA GLY A 31 -19.08 -2.44 2.98
C GLY A 31 -19.91 -1.84 4.13
N LYS A 32 -20.63 -2.61 4.95
CA LYS A 32 -21.42 -2.14 6.09
C LYS A 32 -21.48 -3.23 7.17
N ALA A 33 -20.35 -3.49 7.84
CA ALA A 33 -20.32 -4.31 9.05
C ALA A 33 -20.29 -3.41 10.29
N LYS A 34 -21.44 -2.81 10.63
CA LYS A 34 -21.68 -2.31 11.99
C LYS A 34 -22.73 -3.23 12.62
N GLN A 35 -22.41 -3.73 13.81
CA GLN A 35 -23.34 -4.19 14.86
C GLN A 35 -23.46 -5.69 15.22
N TYR A 36 -22.86 -6.65 14.49
CA TYR A 36 -22.94 -8.08 14.89
C TYR A 36 -21.61 -8.82 15.09
N GLY A 37 -20.46 -8.17 14.90
CA GLY A 37 -19.14 -8.82 15.08
C GLY A 37 -18.61 -8.83 16.53
N ARG A 38 -19.06 -7.90 17.38
CA ARG A 38 -18.58 -7.83 18.77
C ARG A 38 -19.13 -8.94 19.68
N PRO A 39 -20.43 -9.32 19.63
CA PRO A 39 -20.98 -10.34 20.52
C PRO A 39 -20.41 -11.73 20.25
N THR A 40 -20.20 -12.08 18.98
CA THR A 40 -19.66 -13.39 18.57
C THR A 40 -18.19 -13.57 18.97
N VAL A 41 -17.38 -12.51 18.91
CA VAL A 41 -16.00 -12.54 19.39
C VAL A 41 -15.94 -12.66 20.91
N ILE A 42 -16.85 -12.01 21.63
CA ILE A 42 -16.95 -12.10 23.09
C ILE A 42 -17.38 -13.51 23.53
N LEU A 43 -18.40 -14.09 22.88
CA LEU A 43 -18.82 -15.48 23.14
C LEU A 43 -17.70 -16.49 22.85
N PHE A 44 -16.89 -16.23 21.82
CA PHE A 44 -15.73 -17.06 21.48
C PHE A 44 -14.61 -16.95 22.54
N MET A 45 -14.31 -15.75 23.04
CA MET A 45 -13.36 -15.55 24.14
C MET A 45 -13.83 -16.25 25.42
N ILE A 46 -15.12 -16.18 25.74
CA ILE A 46 -15.71 -16.88 26.89
C ILE A 46 -15.59 -18.41 26.72
N SER A 47 -15.84 -18.93 25.51
CA SER A 47 -15.71 -20.36 25.23
C SER A 47 -14.27 -20.85 25.36
N ILE A 48 -13.28 -20.05 24.93
CA ILE A 48 -11.85 -20.35 25.10
C ILE A 48 -11.46 -20.34 26.58
N VAL A 49 -11.92 -19.34 27.34
CA VAL A 49 -11.66 -19.25 28.78
C VAL A 49 -12.26 -20.45 29.52
N LEU A 50 -13.46 -20.91 29.13
CA LEU A 50 -14.08 -22.11 29.69
C LEU A 50 -13.29 -23.39 29.39
N ILE A 51 -12.70 -23.49 28.20
CA ILE A 51 -11.81 -24.62 27.84
C ILE A 51 -10.51 -24.54 28.66
N ILE A 52 -9.95 -23.35 28.87
CA ILE A 52 -8.75 -23.12 29.71
C ILE A 52 -9.01 -23.54 31.17
N THR A 53 -10.19 -23.23 31.71
CA THR A 53 -10.55 -23.61 33.09
C THR A 53 -11.03 -25.07 33.22
N GLY A 54 -11.25 -25.77 32.11
CA GLY A 54 -11.88 -27.10 32.10
C GLY A 54 -10.92 -28.28 31.91
N VAL A 55 -9.62 -28.06 31.71
CA VAL A 55 -8.64 -29.14 31.52
C VAL A 55 -7.80 -29.31 32.78
N GLU A 56 -8.40 -29.93 33.80
CA GLU A 56 -7.63 -30.61 34.82
C GLU A 56 -7.40 -32.06 34.35
N THR A 57 -6.15 -32.41 34.03
CA THR A 57 -5.49 -33.71 34.29
C THR A 57 -4.23 -33.86 33.43
N SER A 58 -3.12 -33.21 33.81
CA SER A 58 -1.79 -33.63 33.36
C SER A 58 -0.71 -33.32 34.40
N ASN A 59 0.25 -34.24 34.55
CA ASN A 59 1.33 -34.18 35.55
C ASN A 59 2.39 -33.09 35.27
N HIS A 60 2.22 -32.27 34.23
CA HIS A 60 3.10 -31.14 33.92
C HIS A 60 2.28 -29.93 33.44
N PRO A 61 1.49 -29.30 34.33
CA PRO A 61 0.63 -28.16 34.00
C PRO A 61 1.39 -26.98 33.39
N ILE A 62 2.69 -26.89 33.71
CA ILE A 62 3.60 -25.86 33.20
C ILE A 62 3.89 -26.07 31.70
N VAL A 63 4.19 -27.29 31.28
CA VAL A 63 4.53 -27.60 29.87
C VAL A 63 3.31 -27.42 28.97
N GLU A 64 2.14 -27.81 29.47
CA GLU A 64 0.87 -27.62 28.77
C GLU A 64 0.51 -26.14 28.63
N PHE A 65 0.70 -25.35 29.69
CA PHE A 65 0.54 -23.90 29.63
C PHE A 65 1.46 -23.24 28.59
N PHE A 66 2.74 -23.63 28.54
CA PHE A 66 3.68 -23.09 27.54
C PHE A 66 3.36 -23.54 26.11
N THR A 67 2.88 -24.78 25.94
CA THR A 67 2.47 -25.30 24.63
C THR A 67 1.24 -24.56 24.12
N ILE A 68 0.26 -24.34 24.99
CA ILE A 68 -0.96 -23.60 24.67
C ILE A 68 -0.65 -22.12 24.43
N LEU A 69 0.19 -21.48 25.27
CA LEU A 69 0.62 -20.10 25.07
C LEU A 69 1.37 -19.94 23.75
N SER A 70 2.25 -20.87 23.42
CA SER A 70 2.97 -20.91 22.13
C SER A 70 1.98 -21.05 20.96
N PHE A 71 0.97 -21.91 21.08
CA PHE A 71 -0.05 -22.09 20.05
C PHE A 71 -0.95 -20.85 19.88
N VAL A 72 -1.38 -20.22 20.97
CA VAL A 72 -2.19 -18.98 20.93
C VAL A 72 -1.39 -17.84 20.28
N LEU A 73 -0.12 -17.69 20.64
CA LEU A 73 0.77 -16.70 20.01
C LEU A 73 0.97 -17.01 18.52
N PHE A 74 1.15 -18.27 18.15
CA PHE A 74 1.27 -18.71 16.76
C PHE A 74 0.02 -18.35 15.94
N ILE A 75 -1.18 -18.61 16.47
CA ILE A 75 -2.45 -18.24 15.81
C ILE A 75 -2.58 -16.71 15.70
N PHE A 76 -2.20 -15.97 16.74
CA PHE A 76 -2.18 -14.50 16.71
C PHE A 76 -1.26 -13.96 15.60
N PHE A 77 -0.06 -14.52 15.47
CA PHE A 77 0.89 -14.15 14.41
C PHE A 77 0.39 -14.57 13.01
N LEU A 78 -0.26 -15.72 12.86
CA LEU A 78 -0.87 -16.13 11.59
C LEU A 78 -2.02 -15.19 11.18
N VAL A 79 -2.84 -14.75 12.12
CA VAL A 79 -3.91 -13.77 11.86
C VAL A 79 -3.30 -12.41 11.48
N LEU A 80 -2.26 -11.95 12.17
CA LEU A 80 -1.53 -10.73 11.80
C LEU A 80 -0.86 -10.84 10.42
N ALA A 81 -0.33 -12.00 10.07
CA ALA A 81 0.22 -12.28 8.74
C ALA A 81 -0.87 -12.21 7.66
N LEU A 82 -2.02 -12.84 7.88
CA LEU A 82 -3.16 -12.74 6.96
C LEU A 82 -3.68 -11.30 6.82
N LEU A 83 -3.79 -10.56 7.93
CA LEU A 83 -4.21 -9.14 7.93
C LEU A 83 -3.21 -8.26 7.16
N SER A 84 -1.92 -8.59 7.20
CA SER A 84 -0.87 -7.88 6.48
C SER A 84 -0.82 -8.24 4.99
N VAL A 85 -1.27 -9.44 4.61
CA VAL A 85 -1.48 -9.81 3.20
C VAL A 85 -2.70 -9.08 2.63
N ILE A 86 -3.73 -8.84 3.43
CA ILE A 86 -4.94 -8.10 3.00
C ILE A 86 -4.72 -6.59 2.98
N LYS A 87 -3.96 -6.01 3.92
CA LYS A 87 -3.58 -4.58 3.90
C LYS A 87 -2.31 -4.39 3.08
N LYS A 88 -2.47 -4.18 1.77
CA LYS A 88 -1.43 -3.69 0.83
C LYS A 88 -0.79 -2.40 1.37
N THR A 89 0.24 -2.53 2.22
CA THR A 89 1.11 -1.44 2.66
C THR A 89 2.56 -1.89 2.50
N GLY A 90 3.28 -1.25 1.59
CA GLY A 90 4.55 -1.72 1.02
C GLY A 90 5.73 -1.82 1.97
N VAL A 91 5.58 -1.40 3.23
CA VAL A 91 6.63 -1.43 4.26
C VAL A 91 6.61 -2.68 5.14
N ALA A 92 5.51 -3.46 5.16
CA ALA A 92 5.40 -4.63 6.03
C ALA A 92 6.20 -5.85 5.54
N LYS A 93 6.48 -5.98 4.23
CA LYS A 93 7.10 -7.19 3.65
C LYS A 93 8.50 -7.51 4.19
N LYS A 94 9.30 -6.49 4.55
CA LYS A 94 10.67 -6.71 5.07
C LYS A 94 10.68 -7.16 6.53
N GLN A 95 9.73 -6.70 7.33
CA GLN A 95 9.58 -7.10 8.74
C GLN A 95 8.99 -8.52 8.88
N PHE A 96 8.18 -8.97 7.92
CA PHE A 96 7.62 -10.33 7.92
C PHE A 96 8.65 -11.43 7.69
N ILE A 97 9.65 -11.20 6.83
CA ILE A 97 10.71 -12.19 6.58
C ILE A 97 11.61 -12.33 7.81
N ILE A 98 11.93 -11.22 8.48
CA ILE A 98 12.76 -11.22 9.69
C ILE A 98 12.08 -12.01 10.82
N THR A 99 10.78 -11.80 11.06
CA THR A 99 10.04 -12.54 12.10
C THR A 99 9.89 -14.03 11.77
N ALA A 100 9.68 -14.38 10.50
CA ALA A 100 9.61 -15.77 10.06
C ALA A 100 10.96 -16.50 10.20
N VAL A 101 12.07 -15.83 9.85
CA VAL A 101 13.42 -16.38 9.99
C VAL A 101 13.81 -16.53 11.47
N LEU A 102 13.51 -15.54 12.32
CA LEU A 102 13.73 -15.64 13.77
C LEU A 102 12.93 -16.77 14.41
N PHE A 103 11.71 -17.04 13.92
CA PHE A 103 10.88 -18.15 14.38
C PHE A 103 11.45 -19.52 13.99
N VAL A 104 11.95 -19.67 12.76
CA VAL A 104 12.61 -20.92 12.32
C VAL A 104 13.89 -21.17 13.13
N ILE A 105 14.66 -20.12 13.44
CA ILE A 105 15.85 -20.20 14.29
C ILE A 105 15.48 -20.60 15.72
N PHE A 106 14.42 -20.05 16.29
CA PHE A 106 13.96 -20.39 17.64
C PHE A 106 13.54 -21.87 17.76
N VAL A 107 12.80 -22.39 16.77
CA VAL A 107 12.39 -23.81 16.71
C VAL A 107 13.61 -24.74 16.53
N ALA A 108 14.58 -24.33 15.71
CA ALA A 108 15.82 -25.09 15.54
C ALA A 108 16.65 -25.16 16.82
N LEU A 109 16.76 -24.06 17.57
CA LEU A 109 17.51 -24.00 18.83
C LEU A 109 16.87 -24.82 19.95
N THR A 110 15.54 -24.93 19.99
CA THR A 110 14.85 -25.79 20.97
C THR A 110 15.04 -27.29 20.71
N SER A 111 15.58 -27.68 19.55
CA SER A 111 15.72 -29.09 19.14
C SER A 111 17.07 -29.72 19.49
N ILE A 112 18.06 -28.95 20.00
CA ILE A 112 19.46 -29.42 20.18
C ILE A 112 19.74 -29.90 21.63
N SER A 113 18.76 -29.90 22.53
CA SER A 113 18.97 -30.34 23.93
C SER A 113 18.75 -31.85 24.11
N THR A 114 19.65 -32.67 23.53
CA THR A 114 19.77 -34.11 23.83
C THR A 114 21.24 -34.48 24.06
N PRO A 115 21.68 -34.81 25.30
CA PRO A 115 23.05 -35.22 25.56
C PRO A 115 23.23 -36.72 25.31
N SER A 116 24.13 -37.08 24.40
CA SER A 116 24.57 -38.47 24.13
C SER A 116 25.98 -38.66 24.68
N SER A 117 26.17 -39.69 25.52
CA SER A 117 27.41 -40.01 26.24
C SER A 117 28.16 -41.17 25.58
N GLU A 118 29.43 -40.96 25.26
CA GLU A 118 30.37 -41.94 24.70
C GLU A 118 31.31 -42.51 25.79
N LYS A 119 31.56 -43.84 25.83
CA LYS A 119 32.71 -44.43 26.53
C LYS A 119 33.04 -45.88 26.12
N THR A 120 34.23 -46.09 25.56
CA THR A 120 35.02 -47.35 25.54
C THR A 120 36.49 -46.92 25.27
N THR A 121 37.61 -47.48 25.76
CA THR A 121 38.00 -48.70 26.50
C THR A 121 39.44 -48.47 26.99
N ALA A 122 39.87 -49.09 28.09
CA ALA A 122 41.30 -49.33 28.36
C ALA A 122 41.46 -50.61 29.18
N THR A 123 42.32 -51.53 28.76
CA THR A 123 43.11 -52.42 29.65
C THR A 123 44.26 -53.07 28.88
N SER A 124 45.40 -53.10 29.56
CA SER A 124 46.75 -53.58 29.21
C SER A 124 46.93 -55.09 29.46
N LYS A 125 47.88 -55.75 28.74
CA LYS A 125 48.77 -56.75 29.38
C LYS A 125 50.07 -56.98 28.59
N LYS A 126 51.15 -57.15 29.38
CA LYS A 126 52.59 -57.30 29.06
C LYS A 126 52.99 -58.79 28.95
N VAL A 127 54.08 -59.10 28.20
CA VAL A 127 55.34 -59.81 28.63
C VAL A 127 56.05 -60.57 27.48
N ALA A 128 57.28 -60.09 27.17
CA ALA A 128 58.58 -60.70 26.82
C ALA A 128 58.74 -61.99 25.96
N SER A 129 59.61 -61.95 24.93
CA SER A 129 61.05 -62.37 24.99
C SER A 129 61.74 -62.22 23.62
N ASN A 130 63.05 -61.91 23.59
CA ASN A 130 63.89 -61.66 22.41
C ASN A 130 64.90 -62.80 22.18
N ASN A 131 65.10 -63.22 20.91
CA ASN A 131 66.43 -63.31 20.25
C ASN A 131 66.32 -63.94 18.85
N GLU A 132 66.14 -63.10 17.82
CA GLU A 132 66.49 -63.34 16.40
C GLU A 132 66.75 -61.97 15.73
N GLU A 133 67.59 -61.13 16.35
CA GLU A 133 67.85 -59.76 15.91
C GLU A 133 69.14 -59.68 15.08
N GLN A 134 69.04 -59.72 13.75
CA GLN A 134 69.88 -58.85 12.88
C GLN A 134 69.50 -58.85 11.40
N LYS A 135 68.82 -59.88 10.86
CA LYS A 135 68.31 -59.86 9.47
C LYS A 135 66.88 -59.31 9.34
N ASP A 136 66.11 -59.34 10.44
CA ASP A 136 64.76 -58.78 10.52
C ASP A 136 64.73 -57.29 10.85
N ASN A 137 65.79 -56.74 11.44
CA ASN A 137 65.83 -55.34 11.87
C ASN A 137 66.03 -54.37 10.69
N GLU A 138 66.76 -54.76 9.64
CA GLU A 138 66.86 -54.00 8.38
C GLU A 138 65.55 -54.05 7.58
N LYS A 139 64.93 -55.24 7.46
CA LYS A 139 63.60 -55.38 6.82
C LYS A 139 62.52 -54.60 7.55
N LYS A 140 62.54 -54.61 8.89
CA LYS A 140 61.60 -53.84 9.72
C LYS A 140 61.81 -52.34 9.56
N LYS A 141 63.07 -51.84 9.56
CA LYS A 141 63.38 -50.43 9.25
C LYS A 141 62.96 -50.02 7.84
N GLU A 142 63.10 -50.91 6.85
CA GLU A 142 62.69 -50.63 5.47
C GLU A 142 61.15 -50.59 5.34
N LEU A 143 60.44 -51.47 6.06
CA LEU A 143 58.98 -51.46 6.14
C LEU A 143 58.46 -50.21 6.87
N GLU A 144 59.03 -49.85 8.01
CA GLU A 144 58.67 -48.63 8.76
C GLU A 144 58.92 -47.36 7.93
N LYS A 145 60.02 -47.31 7.16
CA LYS A 145 60.30 -46.20 6.24
C LYS A 145 59.29 -46.14 5.09
N LYS A 146 58.92 -47.28 4.49
CA LYS A 146 57.88 -47.35 3.44
C LYS A 146 56.51 -46.94 3.96
N GLU A 147 56.16 -47.34 5.18
CA GLU A 147 54.89 -46.98 5.83
C GLU A 147 54.85 -45.49 6.20
N ALA A 148 55.98 -44.92 6.64
CA ALA A 148 56.13 -43.48 6.87
C ALA A 148 56.05 -42.66 5.58
N ASP A 149 56.71 -43.10 4.50
CA ASP A 149 56.64 -42.47 3.18
C ASP A 149 55.22 -42.56 2.58
N GLU A 150 54.52 -43.69 2.77
CA GLU A 150 53.11 -43.85 2.35
C GLU A 150 52.16 -42.94 3.16
N LYS A 151 52.36 -42.85 4.48
CA LYS A 151 51.56 -41.97 5.34
C LYS A 151 51.77 -40.49 5.00
N THR A 152 53.00 -40.11 4.65
CA THR A 152 53.34 -38.75 4.19
C THR A 152 52.66 -38.45 2.85
N ARG A 153 52.70 -39.40 1.89
CA ARG A 153 52.00 -39.26 0.61
C ARG A 153 50.48 -39.11 0.78
N LYS A 154 49.86 -39.93 1.64
CA LYS A 154 48.43 -39.84 1.96
C LYS A 154 48.06 -38.48 2.56
N GLN A 155 48.85 -37.97 3.51
CA GLN A 155 48.63 -36.64 4.08
C GLN A 155 48.80 -35.52 3.04
N GLU A 156 49.75 -35.65 2.12
CA GLU A 156 49.96 -34.66 1.07
C GLU A 156 48.81 -34.64 0.05
N ASP A 157 48.30 -35.81 -0.33
CA ASP A 157 47.15 -35.94 -1.22
C ASP A 157 45.85 -35.43 -0.56
N GLU A 158 45.63 -35.71 0.74
CA GLU A 158 44.53 -35.13 1.52
C GLU A 158 44.63 -33.60 1.60
N LYS A 159 45.84 -33.05 1.80
CA LYS A 159 46.06 -31.61 1.82
C LYS A 159 45.76 -30.97 0.45
N ARG A 160 46.17 -31.59 -0.66
CA ARG A 160 45.84 -31.11 -2.02
C ARG A 160 44.34 -31.15 -2.28
N GLN A 161 43.65 -32.21 -1.87
CA GLN A 161 42.19 -32.30 -1.99
C GLN A 161 41.48 -31.21 -1.17
N ALA A 162 41.94 -30.95 0.06
CA ALA A 162 41.41 -29.89 0.90
C ALA A 162 41.62 -28.49 0.28
N GLU A 163 42.80 -28.23 -0.31
CA GLU A 163 43.08 -26.96 -1.00
C GLU A 163 42.24 -26.80 -2.28
N GLU A 164 42.03 -27.87 -3.05
CA GLU A 164 41.16 -27.84 -4.23
C GLU A 164 39.70 -27.57 -3.86
N LEU A 165 39.20 -28.19 -2.78
CA LEU A 165 37.87 -27.91 -2.24
C LEU A 165 37.72 -26.47 -1.76
N ALA A 166 38.72 -25.93 -1.07
CA ALA A 166 38.72 -24.54 -0.63
C ALA A 166 38.69 -23.57 -1.83
N ARG A 167 39.47 -23.85 -2.89
CA ARG A 167 39.43 -23.06 -4.15
C ARG A 167 38.07 -23.13 -4.83
N LYS A 168 37.46 -24.32 -4.94
CA LYS A 168 36.11 -24.47 -5.51
C LYS A 168 35.05 -23.69 -4.73
N GLN A 169 35.10 -23.75 -3.39
CA GLN A 169 34.19 -22.97 -2.54
C GLN A 169 34.41 -21.45 -2.69
N GLU A 170 35.66 -21.01 -2.84
CA GLU A 170 35.95 -19.59 -3.07
C GLU A 170 35.44 -19.12 -4.44
N ASP A 171 35.61 -19.92 -5.49
CA ASP A 171 35.11 -19.60 -6.83
C ASP A 171 33.57 -19.59 -6.88
N GLU A 172 32.90 -20.54 -6.22
CA GLU A 172 31.44 -20.54 -6.07
C GLU A 172 30.95 -19.29 -5.32
N LYS A 173 31.65 -18.89 -4.25
CA LYS A 173 31.34 -17.66 -3.51
C LYS A 173 31.51 -16.42 -4.39
N ARG A 174 32.58 -16.32 -5.17
CA ARG A 174 32.80 -15.22 -6.12
C ARG A 174 31.70 -15.16 -7.18
N GLN A 175 31.27 -16.31 -7.71
CA GLN A 175 30.17 -16.37 -8.67
C GLN A 175 28.83 -15.94 -8.03
N ALA A 176 28.56 -16.36 -6.79
CA ALA A 176 27.37 -15.95 -6.05
C ALA A 176 27.37 -14.44 -5.77
N ASP A 177 28.50 -13.88 -5.36
CA ASP A 177 28.67 -12.43 -5.11
C ASP A 177 28.50 -11.62 -6.41
N GLU A 178 29.04 -12.10 -7.54
CA GLU A 178 28.85 -11.47 -8.85
C GLU A 178 27.39 -11.51 -9.31
N LEU A 179 26.71 -12.65 -9.14
CA LEU A 179 25.29 -12.79 -9.47
C LEU A 179 24.43 -11.86 -8.60
N ALA A 180 24.72 -11.80 -7.29
CA ALA A 180 24.03 -10.90 -6.37
C ALA A 180 24.23 -9.42 -6.77
N ARG A 181 25.44 -9.04 -7.19
CA ARG A 181 25.73 -7.68 -7.66
C ARG A 181 24.99 -7.36 -8.96
N LYS A 182 24.94 -8.29 -9.93
CA LYS A 182 24.18 -8.13 -11.18
C LYS A 182 22.67 -7.97 -10.90
N GLN A 183 22.11 -8.80 -10.02
CA GLN A 183 20.71 -8.69 -9.62
C GLN A 183 20.40 -7.37 -8.91
N GLN A 184 21.29 -6.89 -8.04
CA GLN A 184 21.13 -5.59 -7.40
C GLN A 184 21.21 -4.43 -8.40
N GLU A 185 22.13 -4.49 -9.36
CA GLU A 185 22.25 -3.47 -10.40
C GLU A 185 21.01 -3.43 -11.30
N GLU A 186 20.50 -4.59 -11.70
CA GLU A 186 19.27 -4.69 -12.49
C GLU A 186 18.05 -4.16 -11.72
N GLN A 187 17.90 -4.53 -10.45
CA GLN A 187 16.84 -3.98 -9.59
C GLN A 187 16.95 -2.46 -9.46
N LYS A 188 18.17 -1.93 -9.32
CA LYS A 188 18.39 -0.47 -9.27
C LYS A 188 18.03 0.20 -10.59
N ARG A 189 18.42 -0.37 -11.73
CA ARG A 189 18.04 0.13 -13.06
C ARG A 189 16.52 0.15 -13.24
N LEU A 190 15.83 -0.92 -12.85
CA LEU A 190 14.36 -0.99 -12.90
C LEU A 190 13.70 0.04 -11.98
N ALA A 191 14.23 0.24 -10.77
CA ALA A 191 13.74 1.25 -9.84
C ALA A 191 13.95 2.67 -10.38
N ASP A 192 15.12 2.97 -10.93
CA ASP A 192 15.45 4.26 -11.54
C ASP A 192 14.57 4.53 -12.79
N GLU A 193 14.32 3.51 -13.62
CA GLU A 193 13.42 3.62 -14.77
C GLU A 193 11.97 3.87 -14.33
N GLN A 194 11.48 3.14 -13.31
CA GLN A 194 10.14 3.37 -12.76
C GLN A 194 10.00 4.76 -12.15
N ALA A 195 11.00 5.24 -11.41
CA ALA A 195 11.01 6.58 -10.83
C ALA A 195 10.97 7.65 -11.94
N ARG A 196 11.75 7.47 -13.01
CA ARG A 196 11.77 8.39 -14.14
C ARG A 196 10.43 8.41 -14.89
N LYS A 197 9.80 7.25 -15.11
CA LYS A 197 8.46 7.17 -15.72
C LYS A 197 7.40 7.86 -14.86
N GLN A 198 7.42 7.63 -13.54
CA GLN A 198 6.50 8.30 -12.62
C GLN A 198 6.70 9.81 -12.60
N GLN A 199 7.95 10.27 -12.61
CA GLN A 199 8.25 11.70 -12.66
C GLN A 199 7.81 12.34 -13.98
N GLU A 200 7.99 11.66 -15.11
CA GLU A 200 7.52 12.13 -16.41
C GLU A 200 5.99 12.20 -16.47
N GLU A 201 5.30 11.18 -15.95
CA GLU A 201 3.84 11.16 -15.90
C GLU A 201 3.28 12.25 -14.98
N GLN A 202 3.88 12.46 -13.80
CA GLN A 202 3.52 13.57 -12.92
C GLN A 202 3.73 14.93 -13.59
N LYS A 203 4.85 15.11 -14.32
CA LYS A 203 5.10 16.34 -15.07
C LYS A 203 4.05 16.55 -16.16
N ARG A 204 3.71 15.51 -16.93
CA ARG A 204 2.65 15.56 -17.95
C ARG A 204 1.30 15.94 -17.34
N GLN A 205 0.95 15.35 -16.20
CA GLN A 205 -0.29 15.69 -15.49
C GLN A 205 -0.29 17.13 -14.98
N ALA A 206 0.84 17.61 -14.42
CA ALA A 206 0.98 18.98 -13.98
C ALA A 206 0.88 19.98 -15.15
N ASP A 207 1.55 19.70 -16.27
CA ASP A 207 1.50 20.52 -17.49
C ASP A 207 0.08 20.55 -18.09
N GLU A 208 -0.63 19.41 -18.10
CA GLU A 208 -2.02 19.34 -18.55
C GLU A 208 -2.97 20.12 -17.63
N GLN A 209 -2.80 20.01 -16.31
CA GLN A 209 -3.57 20.78 -15.34
C GLN A 209 -3.32 22.28 -15.47
N ALA A 210 -2.06 22.70 -15.61
CA ALA A 210 -1.70 24.10 -15.83
C ALA A 210 -2.33 24.64 -17.12
N ARG A 211 -2.31 23.87 -18.20
CA ARG A 211 -2.94 24.26 -19.47
C ARG A 211 -4.46 24.39 -19.35
N LYS A 212 -5.13 23.46 -18.64
CA LYS A 212 -6.58 23.55 -18.38
C LYS A 212 -6.93 24.78 -17.53
N GLN A 213 -6.15 25.06 -16.48
CA GLN A 213 -6.35 26.25 -15.65
C GLN A 213 -6.15 27.53 -16.45
N GLN A 214 -5.13 27.59 -17.29
CA GLN A 214 -4.87 28.75 -18.15
C GLN A 214 -5.99 28.95 -19.18
N GLU A 215 -6.50 27.88 -19.77
CA GLU A 215 -7.64 27.94 -20.70
C GLU A 215 -8.92 28.40 -20.00
N GLU A 216 -9.19 27.90 -18.79
CA GLU A 216 -10.34 28.30 -17.99
C GLU A 216 -10.25 29.77 -17.55
N GLN A 217 -9.08 30.23 -17.09
CA GLN A 217 -8.85 31.63 -16.79
C GLN A 217 -9.07 32.52 -18.00
N LYS A 218 -8.61 32.10 -19.19
CA LYS A 218 -8.85 32.83 -20.43
C LYS A 218 -10.35 32.91 -20.76
N ARG A 219 -11.07 31.79 -20.65
CA ARG A 219 -12.54 31.77 -20.86
C ARG A 219 -13.26 32.70 -19.88
N GLN A 220 -12.87 32.72 -18.61
CA GLN A 220 -13.44 33.62 -17.61
C GLN A 220 -13.12 35.09 -17.92
N ALA A 221 -11.90 35.40 -18.36
CA ALA A 221 -11.52 36.75 -18.78
C ALA A 221 -12.30 37.21 -20.01
N ASP A 222 -12.45 36.34 -21.02
CA ASP A 222 -13.24 36.61 -22.23
C ASP A 222 -14.73 36.82 -21.89
N GLU A 223 -15.29 36.02 -20.97
CA GLU A 223 -16.67 36.17 -20.50
C GLU A 223 -16.86 37.50 -19.75
N LEU A 224 -15.93 37.87 -18.87
CA LEU A 224 -15.97 39.13 -18.13
C LEU A 224 -15.89 40.33 -19.08
N ALA A 225 -15.00 40.28 -20.08
CA ALA A 225 -14.89 41.32 -21.09
C ALA A 225 -16.18 41.46 -21.90
N ARG A 226 -16.84 40.35 -22.24
CA ARG A 226 -18.12 40.37 -22.97
C ARG A 226 -19.25 40.98 -22.15
N LYS A 227 -19.33 40.65 -20.84
CA LYS A 227 -20.30 41.25 -19.91
C LYS A 227 -20.10 42.76 -19.76
N GLN A 228 -18.84 43.22 -19.64
CA GLN A 228 -18.54 44.65 -19.57
C GLN A 228 -18.93 45.39 -20.85
N GLN A 229 -18.67 44.80 -22.02
CA GLN A 229 -19.10 45.40 -23.30
C GLN A 229 -20.63 45.49 -23.40
N GLU A 230 -21.36 44.48 -22.95
CA GLU A 230 -22.82 44.47 -22.94
C GLU A 230 -23.39 45.54 -22.00
N GLU A 231 -22.83 45.70 -20.79
CA GLU A 231 -23.22 46.78 -19.87
C GLU A 231 -22.93 48.17 -20.45
N GLN A 232 -21.78 48.36 -21.11
CA GLN A 232 -21.46 49.62 -21.78
C GLN A 232 -22.43 49.94 -22.93
N GLN A 233 -22.77 48.94 -23.76
CA GLN A 233 -23.77 49.14 -24.82
C GLN A 233 -25.15 49.48 -24.26
N LYS A 234 -25.56 48.82 -23.17
CA LYS A 234 -26.84 49.09 -22.51
C LYS A 234 -26.88 50.49 -21.89
N ALA A 235 -25.77 50.93 -21.28
CA ALA A 235 -25.64 52.30 -20.75
C ALA A 235 -25.68 53.36 -21.87
N GLN A 236 -25.04 53.10 -23.01
CA GLN A 236 -25.09 53.99 -24.18
C GLN A 236 -26.49 54.09 -24.78
N GLN A 237 -27.24 52.97 -24.85
CA GLN A 237 -28.64 53.00 -25.30
C GLN A 237 -29.56 53.75 -24.32
N ALA A 238 -29.31 53.64 -23.00
CA ALA A 238 -30.09 54.37 -21.99
C ALA A 238 -29.87 55.89 -22.06
N GLN A 239 -28.69 56.36 -22.47
CA GLN A 239 -28.41 57.79 -22.67
C GLN A 239 -28.93 58.34 -24.00
N ALA A 240 -29.32 57.47 -24.96
CA ALA A 240 -29.82 57.88 -26.27
C ALA A 240 -31.37 57.92 -26.37
N GLN A 241 -32.10 57.60 -25.29
CA GLN A 241 -33.54 57.90 -25.26
C GLN A 241 -33.73 59.42 -25.13
N PRO A 242 -34.42 60.08 -26.08
CA PRO A 242 -34.73 61.49 -25.93
C PRO A 242 -35.58 61.67 -24.68
N ASP A 243 -35.23 62.68 -23.90
CA ASP A 243 -35.90 63.11 -22.68
C ASP A 243 -37.36 63.48 -23.00
N ALA A 244 -38.23 62.48 -23.07
CA ALA A 244 -39.68 62.63 -23.17
C ALA A 244 -40.30 62.87 -21.79
N GLY A 245 -39.50 63.36 -20.83
CA GLY A 245 -39.97 63.89 -19.58
C GLY A 245 -40.58 65.27 -19.78
N ASN A 246 -41.89 65.36 -19.54
CA ASN A 246 -42.63 66.58 -19.19
C ASN A 246 -43.35 67.38 -20.30
N THR A 247 -43.97 66.73 -21.27
CA THR A 247 -44.88 67.41 -22.20
C THR A 247 -46.35 66.99 -22.15
N SER A 248 -46.72 66.06 -21.26
CA SER A 248 -48.06 65.47 -21.25
C SER A 248 -49.15 66.31 -20.57
N ASN A 249 -48.84 67.47 -19.98
CA ASN A 249 -49.82 68.26 -19.21
C ASN A 249 -49.92 69.75 -19.57
N VAL A 250 -49.43 70.16 -20.74
CA VAL A 250 -49.71 71.52 -21.23
C VAL A 250 -51.14 71.52 -21.80
N SER A 251 -52.03 72.36 -21.28
CA SER A 251 -53.40 72.53 -21.78
C SER A 251 -53.74 74.02 -21.84
N TYR A 252 -54.28 74.47 -22.97
CA TYR A 252 -54.66 75.86 -23.18
C TYR A 252 -56.18 76.01 -23.20
N ALA A 253 -56.70 77.03 -22.53
CA ALA A 253 -58.14 77.29 -22.48
C ALA A 253 -58.70 77.76 -23.84
N ASN A 254 -57.93 78.52 -24.62
CA ASN A 254 -58.32 79.07 -25.92
C ASN A 254 -57.11 79.46 -26.78
N CYS A 255 -57.34 79.79 -28.05
CA CYS A 255 -56.28 80.20 -28.98
C CYS A 255 -55.58 81.51 -28.62
N ALA A 256 -56.21 82.41 -27.86
CA ALA A 256 -55.55 83.61 -27.39
C ALA A 256 -54.44 83.28 -26.38
N ALA A 257 -54.67 82.32 -25.48
CA ALA A 257 -53.64 81.83 -24.56
C ALA A 257 -52.47 81.16 -25.31
N VAL A 258 -52.75 80.42 -26.39
CA VAL A 258 -51.73 79.79 -27.23
C VAL A 258 -50.85 80.84 -27.94
N ARG A 259 -51.47 81.87 -28.52
CA ARG A 259 -50.74 82.98 -29.17
C ARG A 259 -49.96 83.82 -28.16
N ALA A 260 -50.54 84.11 -27.00
CA ALA A 260 -49.85 84.83 -25.92
C ALA A 260 -48.62 84.06 -25.41
N ALA A 261 -48.69 82.72 -25.39
CA ALA A 261 -47.54 81.87 -25.07
C ALA A 261 -46.51 81.75 -26.22
N GLY A 262 -46.79 82.35 -27.39
CA GLY A 262 -45.95 82.28 -28.58
C GLY A 262 -45.80 80.85 -29.11
N LYS A 263 -46.87 80.04 -29.02
CA LYS A 263 -46.88 78.61 -29.43
C LYS A 263 -47.83 78.32 -30.60
N ALA A 264 -48.49 79.34 -31.13
CA ALA A 264 -49.32 79.20 -32.33
C ALA A 264 -48.44 79.24 -33.61
N PRO A 265 -48.77 78.47 -34.65
CA PRO A 265 -49.82 77.44 -34.69
C PRO A 265 -49.40 76.15 -33.97
N LEU A 266 -50.37 75.48 -33.33
CA LEU A 266 -50.14 74.19 -32.64
C LEU A 266 -50.45 73.02 -33.57
N TYR A 267 -49.50 72.10 -33.74
CA TYR A 267 -49.69 70.93 -34.60
C TYR A 267 -50.15 69.70 -33.83
N LYS A 268 -50.91 68.82 -34.49
CA LYS A 268 -51.34 67.53 -33.92
C LYS A 268 -50.12 66.73 -33.41
N GLY A 269 -50.17 66.35 -32.12
CA GLY A 269 -49.08 65.65 -31.43
C GLY A 269 -48.14 66.57 -30.65
N GLN A 270 -48.24 67.89 -30.82
CA GLN A 270 -47.52 68.83 -29.97
C GLN A 270 -48.18 69.00 -28.59
N PRO A 271 -47.39 69.33 -27.56
CA PRO A 271 -47.90 69.55 -26.21
C PRO A 271 -48.89 70.72 -26.18
N GLY A 272 -50.09 70.48 -25.67
CA GLY A 272 -51.16 71.50 -25.63
C GLY A 272 -52.03 71.61 -26.88
N TYR A 273 -51.77 70.82 -27.93
CA TYR A 273 -52.76 70.64 -28.99
C TYR A 273 -54.00 69.95 -28.42
N SER A 274 -55.18 70.51 -28.71
CA SER A 274 -56.44 69.81 -28.48
C SER A 274 -57.38 70.05 -29.65
N ARG A 275 -58.21 69.06 -29.97
CA ARG A 275 -59.26 69.21 -31.00
C ARG A 275 -60.24 70.35 -30.73
N LYS A 276 -60.32 70.86 -29.50
CA LYS A 276 -61.17 72.03 -29.17
C LYS A 276 -60.58 73.35 -29.67
N LEU A 277 -59.26 73.39 -29.90
CA LEU A 277 -58.54 74.56 -30.40
C LEU A 277 -58.39 74.54 -31.93
N ASP A 278 -58.57 73.37 -32.53
CA ASP A 278 -58.55 73.11 -33.97
C ASP A 278 -59.99 73.12 -34.50
N ARG A 279 -60.48 74.32 -34.84
CA ARG A 279 -61.86 74.53 -35.29
C ARG A 279 -62.16 73.83 -36.62
N GLU A 280 -61.19 73.84 -37.53
CA GLU A 280 -61.34 73.32 -38.90
C GLU A 280 -61.02 71.82 -38.98
N GLY A 281 -60.31 71.28 -38.00
CA GLY A 281 -60.08 69.85 -37.87
C GLY A 281 -58.98 69.31 -38.79
N ASP A 282 -58.15 70.18 -39.37
CA ASP A 282 -57.09 69.83 -40.31
C ASP A 282 -55.78 69.38 -39.63
N GLY A 283 -55.71 69.50 -38.30
CA GLY A 283 -54.52 69.15 -37.52
C GLY A 283 -53.63 70.33 -37.17
N VAL A 284 -54.04 71.56 -37.48
CA VAL A 284 -53.36 72.81 -37.14
C VAL A 284 -54.31 73.68 -36.29
N ALA A 285 -54.03 73.80 -35.00
CA ALA A 285 -54.82 74.62 -34.09
C ALA A 285 -54.30 76.07 -34.02
N CYS A 286 -55.25 77.01 -33.91
CA CYS A 286 -54.97 78.42 -33.63
C CYS A 286 -54.10 79.15 -34.67
N GLU A 287 -54.32 78.86 -35.95
CA GLU A 287 -53.87 79.73 -37.05
C GLU A 287 -54.32 81.20 -36.90
#